data_AF-A0A397JR35-F1
#
_entry.id   AF-A0A397JR35-F1
#
_cell.length_a   1.000
_cell.length_b   1.000
_cell.length_c   1.000
_cell.angle_alpha   90.00
_cell.angle_beta   90.00
_cell.angle_gamma   90.00
#
_symmetry.space_group_name_H-M   'P 1'
#
loop_
_entity.id
_entity.type
_entity.pdbx_description
1 polymer ?
#
loop_
_entity_poly.entity_id
_entity_poly.type
_entity_poly.pdbx_seq_one_letter_code
_entity_poly.pdbx_strand_id
1 'polypeptide(L)'
;MERQLYWISQGYQDNQNFDQIELLTVHSYGEMIEQRKEERSMNGLQLVSFEEQHLHLMQDYLKVFKPILDINNKTNYLQNYVAPIVANWPGQLFIRKALALRSQSNIPQEIEFFLPILGPLYLLLNSREHVILIYHNFFEKMFHSVFGKNKKLAKKPKPWRINLLLEITRSGWVKIKSKIIEKFSLSKDIEFRTMVDLLDNLIPTTLDIYAILFRSGSFEKYIETVFRIWTFALRWKRKNYNKASLVFLSDFFYWSDNNHPFADIIKNYLSNFNDYYVENMYSRIRANISPNATAENIVKQAYIVADQDPLFKNTYSKTRHYPYSQTILDFLYKKTSLFLLNYFENIFKNQGKSISKYTGRREKKLKTYQLATLEEEVDLRYLPTAYNTSHLPKLGLCDACGFPLNNNNSAILTCSHGYHVLCYSGRCNYCENFYKIGIFENVNSFLKRLEKGAEILTQEDFDNVEIEIEEEEETEEIESEKTDVSSLLIDAINKIESW
;
A
#
# COMPACT_ATOMS: atom_id res chain seq x y z
N MET A 1 -24.65 11.74 18.31
CA MET A 1 -24.08 10.40 18.06
C MET A 1 -22.82 10.62 17.24
N GLU A 2 -21.70 10.87 17.91
CA GLU A 2 -20.40 11.10 17.27
C GLU A 2 -19.95 9.79 16.60
N ARG A 3 -20.26 9.65 15.32
CA ARG A 3 -19.83 8.50 14.52
C ARG A 3 -18.40 8.76 14.05
N GLN A 4 -17.48 7.89 14.46
CA GLN A 4 -16.09 7.78 14.02
C GLN A 4 -16.00 7.57 12.49
N LEU A 5 -16.27 8.61 11.70
CA LEU A 5 -16.11 8.61 10.24
C LEU A 5 -14.69 8.99 9.79
N TYR A 6 -13.74 9.11 10.73
CA TYR A 6 -12.41 9.67 10.46
C TYR A 6 -11.29 8.89 11.16
N TRP A 7 -11.11 7.62 10.78
CA TRP A 7 -10.13 6.75 11.42
C TRP A 7 -8.67 7.20 11.27
N ILE A 8 -8.31 7.91 10.20
CA ILE A 8 -6.89 8.27 9.96
C ILE A 8 -6.57 9.74 10.27
N SER A 9 -7.53 10.67 10.16
CA SER A 9 -7.26 12.08 10.54
C SER A 9 -7.34 12.34 12.04
N GLN A 10 -8.12 11.58 12.82
CA GLN A 10 -8.03 11.64 14.29
C GLN A 10 -6.83 10.85 14.82
N GLY A 11 -6.50 9.70 14.21
CA GLY A 11 -5.30 8.93 14.56
C GLY A 11 -3.98 9.66 14.29
N TYR A 12 -3.94 10.59 13.33
CA TYR A 12 -2.77 11.44 13.12
C TYR A 12 -2.49 12.37 14.32
N GLN A 13 -3.53 12.82 15.04
CA GLN A 13 -3.36 13.64 16.24
C GLN A 13 -2.94 12.82 17.48
N ASP A 14 -3.29 11.53 17.55
CA ASP A 14 -2.86 10.63 18.63
C ASP A 14 -1.48 10.01 18.40
N ASN A 15 -0.90 10.11 17.19
CA ASN A 15 0.42 9.59 16.84
C ASN A 15 1.57 10.57 17.17
N GLN A 16 1.53 11.24 18.32
CA GLN A 16 2.62 12.14 18.78
C GLN A 16 3.96 11.44 19.07
N ASN A 17 4.06 10.12 18.85
CA ASN A 17 5.23 9.31 19.24
C ASN A 17 6.15 8.90 18.06
N PHE A 18 5.94 9.40 16.84
CA PHE A 18 6.80 9.09 15.69
C PHE A 18 7.39 10.35 15.07
N ASP A 19 8.71 10.32 14.84
CA ASP A 19 9.39 11.39 14.13
C ASP A 19 9.02 11.38 12.63
N GLN A 20 8.76 12.55 12.06
CA GLN A 20 8.29 12.65 10.68
C GLN A 20 9.38 12.27 9.67
N ILE A 21 10.63 12.62 9.96
CA ILE A 21 11.77 12.22 9.13
C ILE A 21 11.93 10.70 9.20
N GLU A 22 11.69 10.08 10.35
CA GLU A 22 11.69 8.64 10.53
C GLU A 22 10.63 7.92 9.67
N LEU A 23 9.40 8.45 9.60
CA LEU A 23 8.35 7.92 8.70
C LEU A 23 8.73 8.09 7.22
N LEU A 24 9.37 9.20 6.87
CA LEU A 24 9.88 9.47 5.52
C LEU A 24 11.07 8.60 5.13
N THR A 25 11.75 8.06 6.13
CA THR A 25 12.94 7.25 6.01
C THR A 25 12.67 5.80 6.37
N VAL A 26 11.42 5.32 6.20
CA VAL A 26 11.06 3.89 6.35
C VAL A 26 11.95 2.97 5.48
N HIS A 27 12.48 3.50 4.38
CA HIS A 27 13.42 2.86 3.46
C HIS A 27 14.90 3.21 3.72
N SER A 28 15.22 3.92 4.80
CA SER A 28 16.60 4.30 5.16
C SER A 28 17.28 3.28 6.05
N TYR A 29 16.50 2.32 6.57
CA TYR A 29 16.99 1.18 7.31
C TYR A 29 17.81 1.52 8.58
N GLY A 30 17.53 2.66 9.24
CA GLY A 30 18.26 3.12 10.43
C GLY A 30 17.55 2.90 11.79
N GLU A 31 18.29 3.09 12.89
CA GLU A 31 17.86 2.91 14.29
C GLU A 31 16.99 4.05 14.88
N MET A 32 16.53 5.00 14.06
CA MET A 32 15.86 6.25 14.50
C MET A 32 14.53 6.03 15.25
N ILE A 33 14.03 4.80 15.22
CA ILE A 33 12.72 4.42 15.76
C ILE A 33 12.93 3.82 17.14
N GLU A 34 12.43 4.48 18.17
CA GLU A 34 12.59 3.99 19.55
C GLU A 34 11.64 2.82 19.87
N GLN A 35 10.45 2.80 19.26
CA GLN A 35 9.41 1.81 19.56
C GLN A 35 9.81 0.40 19.15
N ARG A 36 9.82 -0.56 20.09
CA ARG A 36 10.20 -1.97 19.83
C ARG A 36 11.58 -2.08 19.15
N LYS A 37 12.54 -1.19 19.50
CA LYS A 37 13.88 -1.17 18.92
C LYS A 37 14.63 -2.49 19.09
N GLU A 38 14.45 -3.16 20.22
CA GLU A 38 15.06 -4.47 20.49
C GLU A 38 14.48 -5.57 19.59
N GLU A 39 13.15 -5.65 19.44
CA GLU A 39 12.47 -6.63 18.57
C GLU A 39 12.81 -6.45 17.08
N ARG A 40 13.18 -5.22 16.69
CA ARG A 40 13.59 -4.86 15.33
C ARG A 40 15.10 -4.87 15.14
N SER A 41 15.85 -5.24 16.18
CA SER A 41 17.30 -5.28 16.14
C SER A 41 17.76 -6.39 15.21
N MET A 42 18.84 -6.14 14.47
CA MET A 42 19.55 -7.15 13.70
C MET A 42 20.42 -8.07 14.59
N ASN A 43 20.46 -7.80 15.91
CA ASN A 43 21.25 -8.60 16.85
C ASN A 43 20.77 -10.06 16.83
N GLY A 44 21.70 -10.98 16.60
CA GLY A 44 21.40 -12.41 16.53
C GLY A 44 20.85 -12.87 15.17
N LEU A 45 20.75 -12.00 14.16
CA LEU A 45 20.46 -12.41 12.81
C LEU A 45 21.67 -13.14 12.20
N GLN A 46 21.44 -14.28 11.57
CA GLN A 46 22.47 -15.05 10.89
C GLN A 46 22.04 -15.36 9.45
N LEU A 47 22.96 -15.16 8.50
CA LEU A 47 22.78 -15.65 7.14
C LEU A 47 22.99 -17.17 7.14
N VAL A 48 21.94 -17.92 6.80
CA VAL A 48 22.00 -19.39 6.69
C VAL A 48 22.50 -19.84 5.32
N SER A 49 21.94 -19.29 4.25
CA SER A 49 22.37 -19.55 2.88
C SER A 49 22.03 -18.35 1.97
N PHE A 50 22.76 -18.22 0.87
CA PHE A 50 22.48 -17.28 -0.20
C PHE A 50 22.77 -17.97 -1.53
N GLU A 51 21.73 -18.21 -2.33
CA GLU A 51 21.80 -18.99 -3.55
C GLU A 51 21.00 -18.32 -4.68
N GLU A 52 21.51 -18.43 -5.90
CA GLU A 52 20.77 -18.03 -7.08
C GLU A 52 19.69 -19.08 -7.39
N GLN A 53 18.44 -18.63 -7.54
CA GLN A 53 17.31 -19.46 -7.95
C GLN A 53 16.41 -18.65 -8.90
N HIS A 54 15.76 -19.32 -9.84
CA HIS A 54 14.78 -18.67 -10.71
C HIS A 54 13.50 -18.28 -9.97
N LEU A 55 13.12 -19.01 -8.91
CA LEU A 55 11.92 -18.76 -8.09
C LEU A 55 10.61 -18.68 -8.88
N HIS A 56 10.55 -19.35 -10.03
CA HIS A 56 9.40 -19.40 -10.93
C HIS A 56 8.61 -20.70 -10.80
N LEU A 57 9.16 -21.70 -10.10
CA LEU A 57 8.56 -23.01 -9.91
C LEU A 57 8.43 -23.33 -8.42
N MET A 58 7.46 -24.18 -8.07
CA MET A 58 7.31 -24.71 -6.70
C MET A 58 8.60 -25.38 -6.20
N GLN A 59 9.29 -26.12 -7.08
CA GLN A 59 10.52 -26.82 -6.73
C GLN A 59 11.68 -25.89 -6.39
N ASP A 60 11.70 -24.66 -6.91
CA ASP A 60 12.71 -23.68 -6.54
C ASP A 60 12.58 -23.30 -5.06
N TYR A 61 11.35 -23.17 -4.55
CA TYR A 61 11.08 -22.88 -3.14
C TYR A 61 11.43 -24.06 -2.23
N LEU A 62 11.19 -25.30 -2.66
CA LEU A 62 11.60 -26.48 -1.90
C LEU A 62 13.14 -26.58 -1.78
N LYS A 63 13.87 -26.19 -2.82
CA LYS A 63 15.35 -26.10 -2.76
C LYS A 63 15.82 -25.06 -1.75
N VAL A 64 15.15 -23.90 -1.66
CA VAL A 64 15.50 -22.84 -0.69
C VAL A 64 15.42 -23.33 0.76
N PHE A 65 14.55 -24.31 1.06
CA PHE A 65 14.44 -24.87 2.41
C PHE A 65 15.53 -25.90 2.74
N LYS A 66 16.21 -26.47 1.74
CA LYS A 66 17.20 -27.53 1.95
C LYS A 66 18.32 -27.13 2.94
N PRO A 67 18.96 -25.95 2.84
CA PRO A 67 19.98 -25.56 3.82
C PRO A 67 19.44 -25.47 5.26
N ILE A 68 18.19 -25.03 5.44
CA ILE A 68 17.53 -24.97 6.76
C ILE A 68 17.28 -26.38 7.29
N LEU A 69 16.81 -27.28 6.43
CA LEU A 69 16.59 -28.69 6.78
C LEU A 69 17.89 -29.44 7.09
N ASP A 70 18.97 -29.15 6.39
CA ASP A 70 20.29 -29.75 6.66
C ASP A 70 20.82 -29.36 8.06
N ILE A 71 20.53 -28.12 8.52
CA ILE A 71 20.82 -27.69 9.89
C ILE A 71 19.86 -28.38 10.88
N ASN A 72 18.58 -28.47 10.53
CA ASN A 72 17.59 -29.14 11.36
C ASN A 72 17.93 -30.62 11.57
N ASN A 73 18.41 -31.33 10.55
CA ASN A 73 18.81 -32.74 10.64
C ASN A 73 19.94 -32.98 11.66
N LYS A 74 20.74 -31.95 11.96
CA LYS A 74 21.81 -32.01 12.97
C LYS A 74 21.35 -31.60 14.36
N THR A 75 20.32 -30.77 14.46
CA THR A 75 19.91 -30.10 15.71
C THR A 75 18.56 -30.59 16.25
N ASN A 76 17.73 -31.20 15.39
CA ASN A 76 16.33 -31.56 15.61
C ASN A 76 15.44 -30.39 16.06
N TYR A 77 15.85 -29.15 15.77
CA TYR A 77 15.20 -27.96 16.31
C TYR A 77 13.74 -27.81 15.84
N LEU A 78 13.42 -28.08 14.58
CA LEU A 78 12.08 -27.92 14.01
C LEU A 78 11.10 -29.05 14.37
N GLN A 79 11.54 -30.14 15.03
CA GLN A 79 10.63 -31.26 15.37
C GLN A 79 9.45 -30.83 16.27
N ASN A 80 9.64 -29.77 17.07
CA ASN A 80 8.61 -29.22 17.96
C ASN A 80 8.22 -27.77 17.64
N TYR A 81 8.72 -27.22 16.52
CA TYR A 81 8.59 -25.80 16.19
C TYR A 81 8.21 -25.60 14.73
N VAL A 82 7.54 -24.49 14.45
CA VAL A 82 7.24 -24.04 13.09
C VAL A 82 8.14 -22.84 12.78
N ALA A 83 8.62 -22.75 11.55
CA ALA A 83 9.38 -21.64 10.99
C ALA A 83 8.46 -20.78 10.11
N PRO A 84 8.05 -19.60 10.57
CA PRO A 84 7.30 -18.66 9.75
C PRO A 84 8.19 -18.12 8.61
N ILE A 85 7.67 -18.15 7.39
CA ILE A 85 8.35 -17.66 6.19
C ILE A 85 7.63 -16.40 5.70
N VAL A 86 8.21 -15.25 6.03
CA VAL A 86 7.71 -13.97 5.53
C VAL A 86 8.05 -13.85 4.04
N ALA A 87 7.04 -13.90 3.18
CA ALA A 87 7.25 -13.97 1.73
C ALA A 87 6.27 -13.09 0.97
N ASN A 88 6.72 -12.57 -0.17
CA ASN A 88 5.86 -11.97 -1.18
C ASN A 88 5.31 -13.03 -2.14
N TRP A 89 4.49 -12.62 -3.11
CA TRP A 89 4.21 -13.42 -4.29
C TRP A 89 5.50 -13.61 -5.13
N PRO A 90 5.82 -14.82 -5.63
CA PRO A 90 5.00 -16.04 -5.59
C PRO A 90 5.29 -16.99 -4.43
N GLY A 91 6.14 -16.63 -3.46
CA GLY A 91 6.38 -17.44 -2.26
C GLY A 91 5.10 -17.73 -1.46
N GLN A 92 4.17 -16.76 -1.40
CA GLN A 92 2.83 -16.99 -0.85
C GLN A 92 2.06 -18.09 -1.61
N LEU A 93 2.25 -18.24 -2.92
CA LEU A 93 1.57 -19.27 -3.70
C LEU A 93 2.27 -20.63 -3.53
N PHE A 94 3.57 -20.69 -3.84
CA PHE A 94 4.25 -21.97 -4.03
C PHE A 94 4.51 -22.73 -2.74
N ILE A 95 4.79 -22.04 -1.63
CA ILE A 95 4.93 -22.70 -0.32
C ILE A 95 3.59 -23.31 0.10
N ARG A 96 2.49 -22.58 -0.08
CA ARG A 96 1.13 -23.09 0.21
C ARG A 96 0.72 -24.22 -0.70
N LYS A 97 1.14 -24.18 -1.97
CA LYS A 97 0.91 -25.26 -2.92
C LYS A 97 1.62 -26.53 -2.48
N ALA A 98 2.88 -26.42 -2.07
CA ALA A 98 3.62 -27.56 -1.52
C ALA A 98 2.93 -28.14 -0.26
N LEU A 99 2.47 -27.28 0.66
CA LEU A 99 1.67 -27.70 1.83
C LEU A 99 0.35 -28.40 1.45
N ALA A 100 -0.35 -27.90 0.43
CA ALA A 100 -1.60 -28.48 -0.05
C ALA A 100 -1.38 -29.86 -0.71
N LEU A 101 -0.23 -30.04 -1.37
CA LEU A 101 0.13 -31.25 -2.11
C LEU A 101 1.06 -32.20 -1.31
N ARG A 102 1.32 -31.93 -0.02
CA ARG A 102 2.31 -32.63 0.82
C ARG A 102 2.21 -34.16 0.88
N SER A 103 1.05 -34.74 0.55
CA SER A 103 0.88 -36.20 0.46
C SER A 103 1.51 -36.81 -0.80
N GLN A 104 1.94 -36.01 -1.77
CA GLN A 104 2.61 -36.47 -2.98
C GLN A 104 4.07 -36.84 -2.70
N SER A 105 4.56 -37.92 -3.32
CA SER A 105 5.88 -38.50 -3.04
C SER A 105 7.08 -37.60 -3.39
N ASN A 106 6.88 -36.57 -4.22
CA ASN A 106 7.91 -35.62 -4.62
C ASN A 106 8.00 -34.39 -3.71
N ILE A 107 7.17 -34.29 -2.66
CA ILE A 107 7.18 -33.19 -1.70
C ILE A 107 7.69 -33.71 -0.35
N PRO A 108 8.75 -33.11 0.21
CA PRO A 108 9.25 -33.50 1.53
C PRO A 108 8.20 -33.25 2.62
N GLN A 109 8.04 -34.18 3.57
CA GLN A 109 7.11 -34.01 4.71
C GLN A 109 7.48 -32.81 5.57
N GLU A 110 8.76 -32.47 5.59
CA GLU A 110 9.34 -31.34 6.30
C GLU A 110 8.80 -29.97 5.82
N ILE A 111 8.06 -29.93 4.71
CA ILE A 111 7.33 -28.73 4.29
C ILE A 111 6.37 -28.23 5.37
N GLU A 112 5.84 -29.13 6.21
CA GLU A 112 4.93 -28.80 7.32
C GLU A 112 5.57 -27.90 8.38
N PHE A 113 6.90 -27.83 8.44
CA PHE A 113 7.60 -26.91 9.34
C PHE A 113 7.54 -25.46 8.86
N PHE A 114 7.23 -25.19 7.59
CA PHE A 114 7.32 -23.85 7.02
C PHE A 114 5.95 -23.23 6.80
N LEU A 115 5.70 -22.11 7.48
CA LEU A 115 4.42 -21.43 7.43
C LEU A 115 4.51 -20.07 6.74
N PRO A 116 3.95 -19.88 5.54
CA PRO A 116 4.05 -18.62 4.81
C PRO A 116 3.24 -17.50 5.47
N ILE A 117 3.87 -16.35 5.70
CA ILE A 117 3.28 -15.13 6.30
C ILE A 117 3.41 -13.96 5.33
N LEU A 118 2.36 -13.15 5.21
CA LEU A 118 2.33 -12.01 4.30
C LEU A 118 3.46 -11.03 4.62
N GLY A 119 4.29 -10.70 3.62
CA GLY A 119 5.35 -9.69 3.73
C GLY A 119 4.81 -8.27 3.94
N PRO A 120 4.90 -7.69 5.15
CA PRO A 120 4.30 -6.39 5.45
C PRO A 120 5.04 -5.23 4.77
N LEU A 121 6.37 -5.30 4.60
CA LEU A 121 7.13 -4.30 3.85
C LEU A 121 6.83 -4.37 2.36
N TYR A 122 6.71 -5.58 1.78
CA TYR A 122 6.28 -5.69 0.39
C TYR A 122 4.85 -5.18 0.17
N LEU A 123 3.93 -5.43 1.09
CA LEU A 123 2.57 -4.88 1.03
C LEU A 123 2.60 -3.34 1.01
N LEU A 124 3.46 -2.73 1.83
CA LEU A 124 3.71 -1.30 1.84
C LEU A 124 4.23 -0.80 0.48
N LEU A 125 5.35 -1.36 0.02
CA LEU A 125 6.04 -0.90 -1.19
C LEU A 125 5.13 -0.97 -2.41
N ASN A 126 4.46 -2.11 -2.61
CA ASN A 126 3.61 -2.33 -3.77
C ASN A 126 2.35 -1.47 -3.73
N SER A 127 1.72 -1.31 -2.55
CA SER A 127 0.53 -0.48 -2.45
C SER A 127 0.81 1.00 -2.69
N ARG A 128 1.93 1.53 -2.19
CA ARG A 128 2.39 2.91 -2.45
C ARG A 128 2.69 3.13 -3.94
N GLU A 129 3.42 2.19 -4.54
CA GLU A 129 3.71 2.24 -5.97
C GLU A 129 2.43 2.27 -6.81
N HIS A 130 1.46 1.39 -6.53
CA HIS A 130 0.20 1.38 -7.29
C HIS A 130 -0.59 2.67 -7.16
N VAL A 131 -0.61 3.30 -5.97
CA VAL A 131 -1.27 4.61 -5.82
C VAL A 131 -0.61 5.65 -6.73
N ILE A 132 0.72 5.74 -6.76
CA ILE A 132 1.40 6.69 -7.65
C ILE A 132 1.14 6.37 -9.12
N LEU A 133 1.22 5.10 -9.52
CA LEU A 133 1.03 4.73 -10.93
C LEU A 133 -0.40 4.97 -11.43
N ILE A 134 -1.41 4.69 -10.59
CA ILE A 134 -2.82 4.87 -10.95
C ILE A 134 -3.18 6.35 -11.08
N TYR A 135 -2.65 7.19 -10.18
CA TYR A 135 -2.91 8.62 -10.14
C TYR A 135 -1.71 9.44 -10.66
N HIS A 136 -0.91 8.85 -11.56
CA HIS A 136 0.37 9.43 -11.99
C HIS A 136 0.18 10.85 -12.52
N ASN A 137 -0.82 11.08 -13.37
CA ASN A 137 -1.08 12.40 -13.95
C ASN A 137 -1.46 13.47 -12.90
N PHE A 138 -2.16 13.09 -11.83
CA PHE A 138 -2.40 13.98 -10.69
C PHE A 138 -1.08 14.31 -9.98
N PHE A 139 -0.27 13.27 -9.67
CA PHE A 139 1.02 13.45 -9.01
C PHE A 139 2.03 14.21 -9.86
N GLU A 140 1.98 14.07 -11.18
CA GLU A 140 2.82 14.81 -12.13
C GLU A 140 2.45 16.30 -12.15
N LYS A 141 1.15 16.64 -12.24
CA LYS A 141 0.69 18.04 -12.12
C LYS A 141 1.08 18.64 -10.76
N MET A 142 0.94 17.88 -9.67
CA MET A 142 1.39 18.31 -8.34
C MET A 142 2.90 18.52 -8.31
N PHE A 143 3.66 17.57 -8.84
CA PHE A 143 5.12 17.60 -8.86
C PHE A 143 5.65 18.83 -9.58
N HIS A 144 5.15 19.13 -10.78
CA HIS A 144 5.52 20.34 -11.51
C HIS A 144 5.15 21.62 -10.76
N SER A 145 4.00 21.61 -10.06
CA SER A 145 3.59 22.76 -9.25
C SER A 145 4.48 22.97 -8.02
N VAL A 146 5.00 21.89 -7.43
CA VAL A 146 5.74 21.93 -6.16
C VAL A 146 7.26 22.05 -6.37
N PHE A 147 7.82 21.32 -7.33
CA PHE A 147 9.27 21.24 -7.57
C PHE A 147 9.72 22.07 -8.78
N GLY A 148 8.80 22.54 -9.61
CA GLY A 148 9.07 23.41 -10.76
C GLY A 148 8.64 22.80 -12.10
N LYS A 149 8.21 23.63 -13.04
CA LYS A 149 7.62 23.19 -14.32
C LYS A 149 8.60 22.48 -15.26
N ASN A 150 9.90 22.73 -15.12
CA ASN A 150 10.94 22.14 -15.97
C ASN A 150 11.46 20.81 -15.43
N LYS A 151 10.98 20.37 -14.26
CA LYS A 151 11.35 19.10 -13.65
C LYS A 151 10.51 17.97 -14.23
N LYS A 152 11.07 16.77 -14.36
CA LYS A 152 10.36 15.59 -14.90
C LYS A 152 10.12 14.59 -13.78
N LEU A 153 8.86 14.19 -13.58
CA LEU A 153 8.53 13.03 -12.75
C LEU A 153 8.67 11.76 -13.59
N ALA A 154 9.45 10.78 -13.14
CA ALA A 154 9.55 9.51 -13.83
C ALA A 154 8.17 8.81 -13.89
N LYS A 155 7.92 8.02 -14.94
CA LYS A 155 6.68 7.20 -15.03
C LYS A 155 6.58 6.21 -13.86
N LYS A 156 7.73 5.73 -13.39
CA LYS A 156 7.88 4.89 -12.21
C LYS A 156 8.92 5.53 -11.26
N PRO A 157 8.49 6.45 -10.39
CA PRO A 157 9.41 7.16 -9.50
C PRO A 157 10.13 6.21 -8.54
N LYS A 158 11.33 6.60 -8.08
CA LYS A 158 12.06 5.81 -7.08
C LYS A 158 11.28 5.72 -5.76
N PRO A 159 11.44 4.65 -4.95
CA PRO A 159 10.68 4.48 -3.71
C PRO A 159 10.74 5.66 -2.73
N TRP A 160 11.89 6.34 -2.62
CA TRP A 160 12.03 7.53 -1.77
C TRP A 160 11.20 8.72 -2.29
N ARG A 161 11.09 8.88 -3.61
CA ARG A 161 10.29 9.92 -4.26
C ARG A 161 8.80 9.63 -4.09
N ILE A 162 8.39 8.37 -4.27
CA ILE A 162 7.04 7.91 -3.99
C ILE A 162 6.64 8.28 -2.55
N ASN A 163 7.50 7.94 -1.58
CA ASN A 163 7.22 8.23 -0.18
C ASN A 163 7.10 9.73 0.10
N LEU A 164 7.99 10.55 -0.47
CA LEU A 164 7.93 12.01 -0.36
C LEU A 164 6.61 12.56 -0.93
N LEU A 165 6.23 12.15 -2.14
CA LEU A 165 5.02 12.65 -2.80
C LEU A 165 3.77 12.32 -1.99
N LEU A 166 3.64 11.07 -1.56
CA LEU A 166 2.51 10.65 -0.72
C LEU A 166 2.46 11.44 0.60
N GLU A 167 3.60 11.66 1.25
CA GLU A 167 3.68 12.41 2.50
C GLU A 167 3.32 13.89 2.32
N ILE A 168 3.91 14.58 1.35
CA ILE A 168 3.60 16.00 1.12
C ILE A 168 2.14 16.19 0.66
N THR A 169 1.57 15.23 -0.07
CA THR A 169 0.15 15.23 -0.44
C THR A 169 -0.73 15.07 0.79
N ARG A 170 -0.46 14.09 1.67
CA ARG A 170 -1.22 13.90 2.91
C ARG A 170 -1.14 15.15 3.79
N SER A 171 0.06 15.65 4.04
CA SER A 171 0.30 16.79 4.92
C SER A 171 -0.23 18.11 4.36
N GLY A 172 -0.16 18.29 3.03
CA GLY A 172 -0.80 19.41 2.34
C GLY A 172 -2.33 19.35 2.40
N TRP A 173 -2.92 18.17 2.26
CA TRP A 173 -4.37 17.97 2.35
C TRP A 173 -4.91 18.26 3.73
N VAL A 174 -4.27 17.75 4.79
CA VAL A 174 -4.71 17.96 6.19
C VAL A 174 -4.90 19.45 6.52
N LYS A 175 -4.05 20.33 5.98
CA LYS A 175 -4.12 21.78 6.24
C LYS A 175 -5.38 22.46 5.67
N ILE A 176 -5.95 21.94 4.59
CA ILE A 176 -7.08 22.58 3.87
C ILE A 176 -8.37 21.75 3.92
N LYS A 177 -8.28 20.50 4.38
CA LYS A 177 -9.34 19.49 4.34
C LYS A 177 -10.67 20.01 4.85
N SER A 178 -10.70 20.56 6.07
CA SER A 178 -11.96 20.98 6.70
C SER A 178 -12.72 21.99 5.84
N LYS A 179 -12.01 22.98 5.29
CA LYS A 179 -12.57 24.02 4.43
C LYS A 179 -13.05 23.48 3.08
N ILE A 180 -12.30 22.55 2.48
CA ILE A 180 -12.73 21.90 1.24
C ILE A 180 -13.96 21.01 1.45
N ILE A 181 -13.96 20.18 2.49
CA ILE A 181 -15.09 19.30 2.82
C ILE A 181 -16.34 20.14 3.13
N GLU A 182 -16.20 21.24 3.86
CA GLU A 182 -17.28 22.19 4.13
C GLU A 182 -17.82 22.80 2.84
N LYS A 183 -16.95 23.29 1.95
CA LYS A 183 -17.35 23.94 0.69
C LYS A 183 -18.08 22.98 -0.26
N PHE A 184 -17.61 21.74 -0.38
CA PHE A 184 -18.24 20.74 -1.24
C PHE A 184 -19.42 20.03 -0.57
N SER A 185 -19.51 20.04 0.75
CA SER A 185 -20.62 19.50 1.53
C SER A 185 -21.04 18.09 1.06
N LEU A 186 -22.32 17.90 0.72
CA LEU A 186 -22.88 16.66 0.20
C LEU A 186 -22.70 16.49 -1.34
N SER A 187 -21.68 17.10 -1.93
CA SER A 187 -21.39 16.90 -3.36
C SER A 187 -21.07 15.44 -3.64
N LYS A 188 -21.75 14.81 -4.60
CA LYS A 188 -21.42 13.48 -5.13
C LYS A 188 -20.66 13.56 -6.45
N ASP A 189 -20.06 14.72 -6.75
CA ASP A 189 -19.25 14.90 -7.94
C ASP A 189 -18.12 13.85 -7.99
N ILE A 190 -17.94 13.26 -9.17
CA ILE A 190 -17.04 12.13 -9.39
C ILE A 190 -15.58 12.50 -9.15
N GLU A 191 -15.15 13.68 -9.60
CA GLU A 191 -13.77 14.13 -9.45
C GLU A 191 -13.50 14.47 -7.99
N PHE A 192 -14.40 15.22 -7.36
CA PHE A 192 -14.30 15.52 -5.94
C PHE A 192 -14.20 14.25 -5.09
N ARG A 193 -15.10 13.27 -5.32
CA ARG A 193 -15.11 12.04 -4.53
C ARG A 193 -13.93 11.13 -4.82
N THR A 194 -13.42 11.11 -6.05
CA THR A 194 -12.19 10.39 -6.40
C THR A 194 -10.99 10.99 -5.65
N MET A 195 -10.90 12.32 -5.57
CA MET A 195 -9.84 12.98 -4.81
C MET A 195 -9.97 12.75 -3.32
N VAL A 196 -11.17 12.80 -2.76
CA VAL A 196 -11.37 12.47 -1.34
C VAL A 196 -10.99 11.01 -1.06
N ASP A 197 -11.34 10.05 -1.93
CA ASP A 197 -10.89 8.66 -1.79
C ASP A 197 -9.36 8.54 -1.85
N LEU A 198 -8.70 9.26 -2.77
CA LEU A 198 -7.24 9.28 -2.83
C LEU A 198 -6.62 9.84 -1.53
N LEU A 199 -7.08 11.01 -1.08
CA LEU A 199 -6.44 11.80 -0.03
C LEU A 199 -6.80 11.32 1.39
N ASP A 200 -8.04 10.88 1.64
CA ASP A 200 -8.50 10.43 2.96
C ASP A 200 -8.41 8.91 3.17
N ASN A 201 -8.34 8.14 2.08
CA ASN A 201 -8.40 6.69 2.14
C ASN A 201 -7.13 6.03 1.62
N LEU A 202 -6.79 6.20 0.34
CA LEU A 202 -5.68 5.48 -0.27
C LEU A 202 -4.32 5.87 0.29
N ILE A 203 -3.97 7.15 0.23
CA ILE A 203 -2.65 7.65 0.66
C ILE A 203 -2.38 7.33 2.13
N PRO A 204 -3.28 7.65 3.09
CA PRO A 204 -2.98 7.38 4.49
C PRO A 204 -2.88 5.88 4.79
N THR A 205 -3.75 5.05 4.19
CA THR A 205 -3.70 3.58 4.37
C THR A 205 -2.35 3.00 3.93
N THR A 206 -1.83 3.42 2.77
CA THR A 206 -0.55 2.91 2.25
C THR A 206 0.66 3.57 2.90
N LEU A 207 0.53 4.74 3.53
CA LEU A 207 1.61 5.31 4.33
C LEU A 207 1.74 4.58 5.67
N ASP A 208 0.62 4.31 6.35
CA ASP A 208 0.62 3.93 7.76
C ASP A 208 0.73 2.42 8.01
N ILE A 209 0.29 1.55 7.07
CA ILE A 209 0.21 0.08 7.25
C ILE A 209 1.47 -0.55 7.85
N TYR A 210 2.64 -0.21 7.32
CA TYR A 210 3.92 -0.71 7.84
C TYR A 210 4.54 0.28 8.82
N ALA A 211 4.66 1.55 8.40
CA ALA A 211 5.42 2.56 9.13
C ALA A 211 4.85 2.81 10.54
N ILE A 212 3.55 2.66 10.73
CA ILE A 212 2.91 2.91 12.02
C ILE A 212 2.32 1.61 12.56
N LEU A 213 1.41 0.97 11.82
CA LEU A 213 0.57 -0.10 12.38
C LEU A 213 1.35 -1.39 12.63
N PHE A 214 2.09 -1.89 11.63
CA PHE A 214 2.91 -3.09 11.77
C PHE A 214 4.05 -2.88 12.78
N ARG A 215 4.83 -1.79 12.63
CA ARG A 215 6.00 -1.53 13.48
C ARG A 215 5.66 -1.30 14.95
N SER A 216 4.50 -0.73 15.27
CA SER A 216 4.04 -0.57 16.66
C SER A 216 3.45 -1.86 17.25
N GLY A 217 3.20 -2.88 16.42
CA GLY A 217 2.46 -4.07 16.82
C GLY A 217 0.97 -3.79 17.06
N SER A 218 0.40 -2.76 16.42
CA SER A 218 -1.02 -2.41 16.52
C SER A 218 -1.89 -3.39 15.72
N PHE A 219 -2.01 -4.62 16.22
CA PHE A 219 -2.56 -5.77 15.53
C PHE A 219 -3.96 -5.55 14.93
N GLU A 220 -4.94 -5.13 15.72
CA GLU A 220 -6.33 -4.98 15.25
C GLU A 220 -6.42 -3.99 14.09
N LYS A 221 -5.79 -2.81 14.24
CA LYS A 221 -5.72 -1.81 13.16
C LYS A 221 -4.96 -2.34 11.94
N TYR A 222 -3.89 -3.12 12.15
CA TYR A 222 -3.13 -3.73 11.06
C TYR A 222 -4.00 -4.68 10.23
N ILE A 223 -4.74 -5.60 10.87
CA ILE A 223 -5.66 -6.53 10.20
C ILE A 223 -6.73 -5.80 9.40
N GLU A 224 -7.38 -4.80 9.99
CA GLU A 224 -8.35 -3.95 9.29
C GLU A 224 -7.74 -3.26 8.06
N THR A 225 -6.50 -2.77 8.20
CA THR A 225 -5.80 -2.08 7.11
C THR A 225 -5.33 -3.04 6.02
N VAL A 226 -4.95 -4.29 6.35
CA VAL A 226 -4.68 -5.34 5.35
C VAL A 226 -5.94 -5.63 4.52
N PHE A 227 -7.10 -5.77 5.17
CA PHE A 227 -8.37 -5.93 4.46
C PHE A 227 -8.71 -4.70 3.61
N ARG A 228 -8.46 -3.49 4.12
CA ARG A 228 -8.65 -2.24 3.38
C ARG A 228 -7.79 -2.17 2.11
N ILE A 229 -6.49 -2.50 2.20
CA ILE A 229 -5.61 -2.60 1.02
C ILE A 229 -6.11 -3.67 0.06
N TRP A 230 -6.61 -4.80 0.56
CA TRP A 230 -7.24 -5.80 -0.30
C TRP A 230 -8.43 -5.24 -1.08
N THR A 231 -9.28 -4.40 -0.47
CA THR A 231 -10.39 -3.77 -1.22
C THR A 231 -9.90 -2.91 -2.38
N PHE A 232 -8.73 -2.27 -2.24
CA PHE A 232 -8.12 -1.50 -3.32
C PHE A 232 -7.62 -2.44 -4.42
N ALA A 233 -6.90 -3.50 -4.05
CA ALA A 233 -6.39 -4.49 -4.97
C ALA A 233 -7.51 -5.19 -5.76
N LEU A 234 -8.62 -5.52 -5.10
CA LEU A 234 -9.82 -6.07 -5.74
C LEU A 234 -10.36 -5.09 -6.79
N ARG A 235 -10.55 -3.83 -6.40
CA ARG A 235 -11.06 -2.78 -7.29
C ARG A 235 -10.15 -2.59 -8.51
N TRP A 236 -8.84 -2.51 -8.28
CA TRP A 236 -7.84 -2.32 -9.34
C TRP A 236 -7.60 -3.57 -10.20
N LYS A 237 -8.14 -4.71 -9.77
CA LYS A 237 -7.92 -6.04 -10.37
C LYS A 237 -6.43 -6.42 -10.35
N ARG A 238 -5.75 -6.15 -9.24
CA ARG A 238 -4.35 -6.52 -9.01
C ARG A 238 -4.28 -8.01 -8.66
N LYS A 239 -3.74 -8.85 -9.54
CA LYS A 239 -3.92 -10.31 -9.51
C LYS A 239 -3.23 -10.99 -8.34
N ASN A 240 -2.12 -10.45 -7.85
CA ASN A 240 -1.34 -11.07 -6.77
C ASN A 240 -1.85 -10.65 -5.40
N TYR A 241 -2.00 -9.34 -5.19
CA TYR A 241 -2.42 -8.77 -3.91
C TYR A 241 -3.92 -8.91 -3.62
N ASN A 242 -4.77 -9.15 -4.64
CA ASN A 242 -6.16 -9.51 -4.39
C ASN A 242 -6.33 -10.95 -3.83
N LYS A 243 -5.26 -11.76 -3.81
CA LYS A 243 -5.22 -13.10 -3.19
C LYS A 243 -4.37 -13.11 -1.92
N ALA A 244 -3.12 -12.64 -1.98
CA ALA A 244 -2.16 -12.76 -0.87
C ALA A 244 -2.70 -12.22 0.47
N SER A 245 -3.33 -11.04 0.46
CA SER A 245 -3.93 -10.46 1.66
C SER A 245 -5.11 -11.29 2.20
N LEU A 246 -5.97 -11.82 1.32
CA LEU A 246 -7.09 -12.67 1.76
C LEU A 246 -6.62 -13.98 2.37
N VAL A 247 -5.59 -14.58 1.79
CA VAL A 247 -5.08 -15.86 2.29
C VAL A 247 -4.48 -15.69 3.68
N PHE A 248 -3.71 -14.62 3.90
CA PHE A 248 -3.20 -14.29 5.23
C PHE A 248 -4.33 -14.05 6.25
N LEU A 249 -5.36 -13.26 5.88
CA LEU A 249 -6.51 -13.03 6.73
C LEU A 249 -7.27 -14.34 7.03
N SER A 250 -7.42 -15.20 6.02
CA SER A 250 -8.07 -16.50 6.14
C SER A 250 -7.34 -17.41 7.12
N ASP A 251 -6.01 -17.49 7.04
CA ASP A 251 -5.23 -18.30 7.98
C ASP A 251 -5.37 -17.77 9.41
N PHE A 252 -5.26 -16.46 9.58
CA PHE A 252 -5.38 -15.84 10.90
C PHE A 252 -6.76 -16.12 11.53
N PHE A 253 -7.84 -15.89 10.78
CA PHE A 253 -9.19 -16.16 11.28
C PHE A 253 -9.40 -17.65 11.54
N TYR A 254 -8.88 -18.54 10.70
CA TYR A 254 -8.92 -19.97 10.98
C TYR A 254 -8.22 -20.32 12.30
N TRP A 255 -7.02 -19.80 12.55
CA TRP A 255 -6.33 -20.04 13.82
C TRP A 255 -7.10 -19.47 15.01
N SER A 256 -7.65 -18.26 14.86
CA SER A 256 -8.45 -17.61 15.91
C SER A 256 -9.71 -18.42 16.25
N ASP A 257 -10.47 -18.84 15.23
CA ASP A 257 -11.73 -19.57 15.40
C ASP A 257 -11.50 -20.96 16.02
N ASN A 258 -10.31 -21.53 15.84
CA ASN A 258 -9.93 -22.84 16.39
C ASN A 258 -9.11 -22.73 17.69
N ASN A 259 -8.98 -21.55 18.30
CA ASN A 259 -8.14 -21.30 19.48
C ASN A 259 -6.71 -21.83 19.33
N HIS A 260 -6.15 -21.75 18.12
CA HIS A 260 -4.80 -22.20 17.86
C HIS A 260 -3.80 -21.16 18.42
N PRO A 261 -2.78 -21.55 19.20
CA PRO A 261 -1.88 -20.62 19.90
C PRO A 261 -1.11 -19.68 18.97
N PHE A 262 -0.99 -20.04 17.69
CA PHE A 262 -0.35 -19.18 16.69
C PHE A 262 -1.10 -17.87 16.43
N ALA A 263 -2.43 -17.82 16.64
CA ALA A 263 -3.18 -16.57 16.58
C ALA A 263 -2.68 -15.56 17.62
N ASP A 264 -2.45 -16.02 18.85
CA ASP A 264 -1.88 -15.18 19.93
C ASP A 264 -0.44 -14.78 19.65
N ILE A 265 0.35 -15.65 19.01
CA ILE A 265 1.73 -15.32 18.60
C ILE A 265 1.72 -14.16 17.60
N ILE A 266 0.89 -14.23 16.54
CA ILE A 266 0.79 -13.14 15.57
C ILE A 266 0.30 -11.86 16.25
N LYS A 267 -0.71 -11.96 17.12
CA LYS A 267 -1.29 -10.82 17.81
C LYS A 267 -0.28 -10.09 18.71
N ASN A 268 0.51 -10.84 19.48
CA ASN A 268 1.43 -10.29 20.47
C ASN A 268 2.79 -9.90 19.87
N TYR A 269 3.23 -10.60 18.83
CA TYR A 269 4.57 -10.45 18.23
C TYR A 269 4.54 -10.09 16.75
N LEU A 270 3.51 -9.35 16.31
CA LEU A 270 3.31 -8.96 14.91
C LEU A 270 4.59 -8.41 14.26
N SER A 271 5.29 -7.51 14.94
CA SER A 271 6.52 -6.84 14.50
C SER A 271 7.68 -7.80 14.15
N ASN A 272 7.66 -9.03 14.66
CA ASN A 272 8.71 -10.02 14.43
C ASN A 272 8.60 -10.68 13.04
N PHE A 273 7.42 -10.65 12.41
CA PHE A 273 7.17 -11.24 11.09
C PHE A 273 7.56 -10.26 9.97
N ASN A 274 8.84 -9.89 9.93
CA ASN A 274 9.32 -8.77 9.13
C ASN A 274 10.28 -9.19 8.00
N ASP A 275 9.94 -8.81 6.77
CA ASP A 275 10.74 -8.94 5.54
C ASP A 275 11.80 -7.84 5.36
N TYR A 276 11.82 -6.85 6.26
CA TYR A 276 12.81 -5.79 6.33
C TYR A 276 14.27 -6.27 6.34
N TYR A 277 14.55 -7.36 7.07
CA TYR A 277 15.89 -7.91 7.20
C TYR A 277 16.46 -8.37 5.86
N VAL A 278 15.61 -9.01 5.04
CA VAL A 278 15.95 -9.50 3.70
C VAL A 278 16.20 -8.34 2.75
N GLU A 279 15.30 -7.35 2.71
CA GLU A 279 15.43 -6.20 1.81
C GLU A 279 16.63 -5.30 2.14
N ASN A 280 16.96 -5.17 3.43
CA ASN A 280 18.16 -4.46 3.88
C ASN A 280 19.42 -5.19 3.41
N MET A 281 19.49 -6.51 3.60
CA MET A 281 20.61 -7.34 3.15
C MET A 281 20.83 -7.20 1.64
N TYR A 282 19.78 -7.34 0.83
CA TYR A 282 19.87 -7.16 -0.62
C TYR A 282 20.37 -5.76 -1.00
N SER A 283 19.90 -4.72 -0.32
CA SER A 283 20.33 -3.35 -0.60
C SER A 283 21.83 -3.15 -0.32
N ARG A 284 22.40 -3.82 0.69
CA ARG A 284 23.84 -3.75 0.99
C ARG A 284 24.68 -4.56 0.01
N ILE A 285 24.21 -5.75 -0.36
CA ILE A 285 24.88 -6.55 -1.38
C ILE A 285 24.98 -5.72 -2.67
N ARG A 286 23.85 -5.15 -3.13
CA ARG A 286 23.81 -4.26 -4.31
C ARG A 286 24.76 -3.07 -4.23
N ALA A 287 24.93 -2.47 -3.05
CA ALA A 287 25.83 -1.32 -2.87
C ALA A 287 27.33 -1.68 -2.96
N ASN A 288 27.69 -2.95 -2.83
CA ASN A 288 29.08 -3.42 -2.82
C ASN A 288 29.43 -4.30 -4.03
N ILE A 289 28.55 -4.38 -5.03
CA ILE A 289 28.78 -5.13 -6.25
C ILE A 289 28.66 -4.22 -7.47
N SER A 290 29.33 -4.61 -8.55
CA SER A 290 29.13 -3.99 -9.86
C SER A 290 27.73 -4.34 -10.40
N PRO A 291 27.09 -3.47 -11.20
CA PRO A 291 25.86 -3.79 -11.91
C PRO A 291 25.93 -5.08 -12.75
N ASN A 292 27.15 -5.45 -13.19
CA ASN A 292 27.41 -6.65 -13.99
C ASN A 292 27.98 -7.82 -13.17
N ALA A 293 27.76 -7.84 -11.85
CA ALA A 293 28.27 -8.90 -10.99
C ALA A 293 27.63 -10.26 -11.32
N THR A 294 28.46 -11.30 -11.41
CA THR A 294 28.00 -12.68 -11.57
C THR A 294 27.33 -13.18 -10.29
N ALA A 295 26.47 -14.19 -10.41
CA ALA A 295 25.85 -14.84 -9.25
C ALA A 295 26.87 -15.29 -8.20
N GLU A 296 27.99 -15.87 -8.62
CA GLU A 296 29.08 -16.26 -7.73
C GLU A 296 29.66 -15.07 -6.94
N ASN A 297 29.86 -13.93 -7.60
CA ASN A 297 30.35 -12.72 -6.94
C ASN A 297 29.32 -12.17 -5.95
N ILE A 298 28.03 -12.22 -6.29
CA ILE A 298 26.93 -11.80 -5.42
C ILE A 298 26.90 -12.69 -4.17
N VAL A 299 26.97 -14.01 -4.34
CA VAL A 299 27.00 -14.98 -3.23
C VAL A 299 28.20 -14.73 -2.32
N LYS A 300 29.41 -14.59 -2.89
CA LYS A 300 30.62 -14.27 -2.11
C LYS A 300 30.45 -12.97 -1.33
N GLN A 301 29.92 -11.94 -1.97
CA GLN A 301 29.70 -10.65 -1.32
C GLN A 301 28.65 -10.74 -0.21
N ALA A 302 27.62 -11.57 -0.35
CA ALA A 302 26.62 -11.80 0.69
C ALA A 302 27.26 -12.34 1.98
N TYR A 303 28.14 -13.34 1.86
CA TYR A 303 28.86 -13.90 3.02
C TYR A 303 29.87 -12.91 3.61
N ILE A 304 30.59 -12.14 2.78
CA ILE A 304 31.50 -11.08 3.27
C ILE A 304 30.73 -10.03 4.09
N VAL A 305 29.58 -9.59 3.59
CA VAL A 305 28.74 -8.62 4.30
C VAL A 305 28.20 -9.21 5.61
N ALA A 306 27.82 -10.49 5.62
CA ALA A 306 27.28 -11.15 6.82
C ALA A 306 28.33 -11.38 7.92
N ASP A 307 29.61 -11.64 7.56
CA ASP A 307 30.68 -12.00 8.51
C ASP A 307 31.34 -10.78 9.20
N GLN A 308 31.17 -9.57 8.66
CA GLN A 308 31.74 -8.34 9.23
C GLN A 308 30.95 -7.81 10.45
N ASP A 309 30.79 -8.60 11.50
CA ASP A 309 29.82 -8.41 12.62
C ASP A 309 29.88 -7.05 13.39
N PRO A 310 31.04 -6.43 13.74
CA PRO A 310 31.00 -5.10 14.37
C PRO A 310 30.70 -3.96 13.37
N LEU A 311 30.99 -4.18 12.08
CA LEU A 311 30.60 -3.28 11.00
C LEU A 311 29.15 -3.54 10.56
N PHE A 312 28.63 -4.76 10.71
CA PHE A 312 27.24 -5.13 10.46
C PHE A 312 26.39 -4.15 11.31
N LYS A 313 26.44 -4.24 12.64
CA LYS A 313 25.73 -3.33 13.56
C LYS A 313 25.92 -1.83 13.24
N ASN A 314 27.16 -1.31 13.27
CA ASN A 314 27.43 0.13 13.13
C ASN A 314 27.16 0.70 11.71
N THR A 315 27.15 -0.14 10.67
CA THR A 315 26.84 0.29 9.30
C THR A 315 25.34 0.36 9.06
N TYR A 316 24.52 -0.39 9.82
CA TYR A 316 23.05 -0.25 9.85
C TYR A 316 22.57 0.89 10.76
N SER A 317 23.37 1.32 11.74
CA SER A 317 23.04 2.43 12.65
C SER A 317 23.31 3.83 12.09
N LYS A 318 23.96 3.99 10.93
CA LYS A 318 24.24 5.32 10.37
C LYS A 318 22.93 5.99 9.93
N THR A 319 22.54 7.00 10.69
CA THR A 319 21.47 7.95 10.34
C THR A 319 21.71 8.50 8.95
N ARG A 320 20.93 8.02 7.96
CA ARG A 320 20.88 8.69 6.67
C ARG A 320 20.14 10.01 6.89
N HIS A 321 20.83 11.12 6.73
CA HIS A 321 20.16 12.41 6.69
C HIS A 321 19.17 12.40 5.53
N TYR A 322 17.89 12.56 5.85
CA TYR A 322 16.88 12.79 4.84
C TYR A 322 17.20 14.11 4.14
N PRO A 323 17.10 14.19 2.80
CA PRO A 323 17.57 15.36 2.05
C PRO A 323 16.80 16.65 2.40
N TYR A 324 15.61 16.53 3.01
CA TYR A 324 14.79 17.67 3.40
C TYR A 324 14.77 17.83 4.92
N SER A 325 15.08 19.05 5.38
CA SER A 325 14.86 19.44 6.77
C SER A 325 13.37 19.62 7.05
N GLN A 326 12.98 19.65 8.33
CA GLN A 326 11.60 19.92 8.73
C GLN A 326 11.08 21.25 8.15
N THR A 327 11.91 22.30 8.15
CA THR A 327 11.55 23.60 7.58
C THR A 327 11.27 23.52 6.07
N ILE A 328 12.05 22.72 5.35
CA ILE A 328 11.83 22.49 3.93
C ILE A 328 10.56 21.67 3.71
N LEU A 329 10.32 20.65 4.52
CA LEU A 329 9.08 19.85 4.46
C LEU A 329 7.85 20.73 4.70
N ASP A 330 7.88 21.60 5.71
CA ASP A 330 6.80 22.54 5.98
C ASP A 330 6.53 23.49 4.81
N PHE A 331 7.59 23.94 4.13
CA PHE A 331 7.47 24.72 2.91
C PHE A 331 6.79 23.91 1.79
N LEU A 332 7.23 22.67 1.56
CA LEU A 332 6.62 21.77 0.57
C LEU A 332 5.15 21.47 0.90
N TYR A 333 4.80 21.27 2.17
CA TYR A 333 3.41 21.05 2.59
C TYR A 333 2.52 22.24 2.22
N LYS A 334 2.97 23.47 2.49
CA LYS A 334 2.22 24.68 2.13
C LYS A 334 2.08 24.84 0.61
N LYS A 335 3.14 24.56 -0.15
CA LYS A 335 3.12 24.59 -1.62
C LYS A 335 2.17 23.54 -2.20
N THR A 336 2.16 22.33 -1.64
CA THR A 336 1.20 21.28 -1.99
C THR A 336 -0.23 21.68 -1.61
N SER A 337 -0.46 22.31 -0.46
CA SER A 337 -1.79 22.85 -0.10
C SER A 337 -2.29 23.87 -1.14
N LEU A 338 -1.43 24.78 -1.60
CA LEU A 338 -1.78 25.74 -2.66
C LEU A 338 -2.16 25.04 -3.96
N PHE A 339 -1.38 24.04 -4.38
CA PHE A 339 -1.72 23.22 -5.55
C PHE A 339 -3.09 22.56 -5.39
N LEU A 340 -3.33 21.91 -4.24
CA LEU A 340 -4.60 21.24 -3.96
C LEU A 340 -5.78 22.22 -3.95
N LEU A 341 -5.63 23.42 -3.38
CA LEU A 341 -6.67 24.45 -3.41
C LEU A 341 -7.04 24.83 -4.84
N ASN A 342 -6.05 25.15 -5.67
CA ASN A 342 -6.27 25.47 -7.08
C ASN A 342 -6.91 24.28 -7.83
N TYR A 343 -6.49 23.05 -7.52
CA TYR A 343 -7.05 21.86 -8.11
C TYR A 343 -8.52 21.65 -7.73
N PHE A 344 -8.88 21.82 -6.45
CA PHE A 344 -10.26 21.73 -5.98
C PHE A 344 -11.13 22.89 -6.49
N GLU A 345 -10.59 24.09 -6.65
CA GLU A 345 -11.29 25.20 -7.30
C GLU A 345 -11.69 24.83 -8.73
N ASN A 346 -10.77 24.21 -9.48
CA ASN A 346 -11.07 23.75 -10.83
C ASN A 346 -12.11 22.62 -10.84
N ILE A 347 -12.03 21.66 -9.91
CA ILE A 347 -13.08 20.65 -9.72
C ILE A 347 -14.42 21.32 -9.43
N PHE A 348 -14.46 22.34 -8.57
CA PHE A 348 -15.68 23.08 -8.24
C PHE A 348 -16.31 23.72 -9.48
N LYS A 349 -15.49 24.42 -10.29
CA LYS A 349 -15.92 25.03 -11.57
C LYS A 349 -16.34 24.00 -12.62
N ASN A 350 -15.86 22.77 -12.51
CA ASN A 350 -16.11 21.68 -13.45
C ASN A 350 -17.13 20.64 -12.96
N GLN A 351 -17.83 20.91 -11.86
CA GLN A 351 -18.84 19.98 -11.34
C GLN A 351 -19.86 19.59 -12.42
N GLY A 352 -20.10 18.29 -12.55
CA GLY A 352 -21.02 17.74 -13.53
C GLY A 352 -20.55 17.79 -14.99
N LYS A 353 -19.33 18.27 -15.28
CA LYS A 353 -18.77 18.28 -16.65
C LYS A 353 -18.06 16.97 -17.04
N SER A 354 -17.73 16.12 -16.06
CA SER A 354 -17.15 14.80 -16.31
C SER A 354 -18.12 13.89 -17.07
N ILE A 355 -17.64 13.20 -18.12
CA ILE A 355 -18.49 12.45 -19.07
C ILE A 355 -18.27 10.95 -18.92
N SER A 356 -19.35 10.20 -18.72
CA SER A 356 -19.35 8.73 -18.72
C SER A 356 -19.18 8.17 -20.15
N LYS A 357 -18.20 7.29 -20.36
CA LYS A 357 -17.96 6.61 -21.65
C LYS A 357 -18.34 5.13 -21.59
N TYR A 358 -19.18 4.72 -22.54
CA TYR A 358 -19.74 3.37 -22.64
C TYR A 358 -19.10 2.59 -23.79
N THR A 359 -18.97 1.28 -23.60
CA THR A 359 -18.48 0.35 -24.63
C THR A 359 -19.49 -0.78 -24.86
N GLY A 360 -19.43 -1.42 -26.03
CA GLY A 360 -20.35 -2.50 -26.43
C GLY A 360 -21.43 -2.05 -27.41
N ARG A 361 -21.72 -2.89 -28.42
CA ARG A 361 -22.70 -2.58 -29.49
C ARG A 361 -24.14 -2.96 -29.15
N ARG A 362 -24.36 -3.98 -28.29
CA ARG A 362 -25.69 -4.51 -27.92
C ARG A 362 -26.08 -4.18 -26.49
N GLU A 363 -25.18 -4.36 -25.54
CA GLU A 363 -25.31 -3.90 -24.15
C GLU A 363 -24.25 -2.85 -23.87
N LYS A 364 -24.68 -1.60 -23.62
CA LYS A 364 -23.77 -0.50 -23.27
C LYS A 364 -23.28 -0.70 -21.84
N LYS A 365 -22.01 -1.07 -21.67
CA LYS A 365 -21.37 -1.17 -20.36
C LYS A 365 -20.48 0.05 -20.13
N LEU A 366 -20.72 0.75 -19.02
CA LEU A 366 -19.86 1.84 -18.57
C LEU A 366 -18.46 1.28 -18.31
N LYS A 367 -17.43 1.95 -18.86
CA LYS A 367 -16.04 1.46 -18.78
C LYS A 367 -15.07 2.51 -18.27
N THR A 368 -15.27 3.76 -18.66
CA THR A 368 -14.36 4.87 -18.34
C THR A 368 -15.13 6.16 -18.12
N TYR A 369 -14.46 7.15 -17.53
CA TYR A 369 -14.92 8.53 -17.44
C TYR A 369 -13.89 9.47 -18.04
N GLN A 370 -14.33 10.47 -18.80
CA GLN A 370 -13.52 11.62 -19.15
C GLN A 370 -13.62 12.62 -18.01
N LEU A 371 -12.54 12.82 -17.25
CA LEU A 371 -12.48 13.79 -16.16
C LEU A 371 -12.20 15.18 -16.72
N ALA A 372 -12.98 16.18 -16.29
CA ALA A 372 -12.92 17.52 -16.84
C ALA A 372 -11.71 18.31 -16.32
N THR A 373 -11.29 18.12 -15.07
CA THR A 373 -10.14 18.85 -14.49
C THR A 373 -8.80 18.24 -14.87
N LEU A 374 -8.74 16.90 -15.02
CA LEU A 374 -7.53 16.24 -15.52
C LEU A 374 -7.41 16.29 -17.04
N GLU A 375 -8.54 16.40 -17.75
CA GLU A 375 -8.66 16.27 -19.21
C GLU A 375 -8.28 14.88 -19.72
N GLU A 376 -8.55 13.85 -18.90
CA GLU A 376 -8.11 12.49 -19.15
C GLU A 376 -9.22 11.45 -19.02
N GLU A 377 -9.06 10.36 -19.76
CA GLU A 377 -9.92 9.20 -19.65
C GLU A 377 -9.40 8.25 -18.57
N VAL A 378 -10.21 8.00 -17.54
CA VAL A 378 -9.87 7.12 -16.42
C VAL A 378 -10.78 5.89 -16.41
N ASP A 379 -10.19 4.73 -16.07
CA ASP A 379 -10.91 3.48 -15.90
C ASP A 379 -11.76 3.50 -14.62
N LEU A 380 -12.95 2.89 -14.64
CA LEU A 380 -13.82 2.77 -13.46
C LEU A 380 -13.11 2.18 -12.24
N ARG A 381 -12.10 1.32 -12.47
CA ARG A 381 -11.28 0.74 -11.41
C ARG A 381 -10.55 1.80 -10.59
N TYR A 382 -10.29 2.97 -11.15
CA TYR A 382 -9.56 4.05 -10.47
C TYR A 382 -10.48 5.02 -9.72
N LEU A 383 -11.79 4.84 -9.84
CA LEU A 383 -12.81 5.62 -9.14
C LEU A 383 -13.17 4.99 -7.79
N PRO A 384 -13.85 5.71 -6.88
CA PRO A 384 -14.34 5.15 -5.62
C PRO A 384 -15.12 3.84 -5.79
N THR A 385 -15.13 2.99 -4.76
CA THR A 385 -15.65 1.61 -4.88
C THR A 385 -17.05 1.52 -5.44
N ALA A 386 -17.95 2.46 -5.16
CA ALA A 386 -19.32 2.42 -5.68
C ALA A 386 -19.41 2.26 -7.21
N TYR A 387 -18.45 2.83 -7.95
CA TYR A 387 -18.37 2.74 -9.42
C TYR A 387 -18.01 1.34 -9.94
N ASN A 388 -17.64 0.43 -9.05
CA ASN A 388 -17.34 -0.98 -9.35
C ASN A 388 -18.46 -1.92 -8.86
N THR A 389 -19.49 -1.38 -8.20
CA THR A 389 -20.64 -2.16 -7.73
C THR A 389 -21.73 -2.25 -8.80
N SER A 390 -22.73 -3.09 -8.57
CA SER A 390 -23.93 -3.15 -9.41
C SER A 390 -24.81 -1.90 -9.33
N HIS A 391 -24.54 -0.97 -8.39
CA HIS A 391 -25.32 0.23 -8.18
C HIS A 391 -24.44 1.48 -8.20
N LEU A 392 -24.46 2.23 -9.30
CA LEU A 392 -23.70 3.48 -9.39
C LEU A 392 -24.29 4.56 -8.45
N PRO A 393 -23.44 5.45 -7.88
CA PRO A 393 -23.92 6.57 -7.09
C PRO A 393 -24.87 7.48 -7.87
N LYS A 394 -26.03 7.80 -7.29
CA LYS A 394 -26.98 8.76 -7.86
C LYS A 394 -26.66 10.18 -7.42
N LEU A 395 -26.36 11.08 -8.34
CA LEU A 395 -26.02 12.48 -8.02
C LEU A 395 -27.15 13.16 -7.22
N GLY A 396 -26.81 13.77 -6.08
CA GLY A 396 -27.76 14.50 -5.22
C GLY A 396 -28.80 13.65 -4.48
N LEU A 397 -28.83 12.33 -4.69
CA LEU A 397 -29.86 11.44 -4.13
C LEU A 397 -29.28 10.43 -3.14
N CYS A 398 -30.14 9.99 -2.22
CA CYS A 398 -29.88 8.83 -1.37
C CYS A 398 -29.94 7.56 -2.22
N ASP A 399 -28.89 6.74 -2.13
CA ASP A 399 -28.78 5.50 -2.91
C ASP A 399 -29.69 4.38 -2.38
N ALA A 400 -30.23 4.51 -1.16
CA ALA A 400 -31.26 3.61 -0.64
C ALA A 400 -32.69 4.00 -1.10
N CYS A 401 -33.20 5.15 -0.68
CA CYS A 401 -34.60 5.53 -0.90
C CYS A 401 -34.86 6.33 -2.18
N GLY A 402 -33.80 6.83 -2.86
CA GLY A 402 -33.92 7.64 -4.07
C GLY A 402 -34.34 9.10 -3.85
N PHE A 403 -34.61 9.53 -2.63
CA PHE A 403 -34.96 10.92 -2.33
C PHE A 403 -33.72 11.83 -2.24
N PRO A 404 -33.87 13.15 -2.48
CA PRO A 404 -32.77 14.11 -2.35
C PRO A 404 -32.08 14.06 -0.98
N LEU A 405 -30.75 14.17 -1.00
CA LEU A 405 -29.96 14.31 0.22
C LEU A 405 -30.16 15.71 0.82
N ASN A 406 -30.05 15.81 2.14
CA ASN A 406 -30.10 17.09 2.85
C ASN A 406 -28.94 17.19 3.85
N ASN A 407 -28.42 18.40 4.05
CA ASN A 407 -27.18 18.60 4.81
C ASN A 407 -27.25 18.13 6.27
N ASN A 408 -28.44 18.09 6.88
CA ASN A 408 -28.59 17.82 8.31
C ASN A 408 -28.77 16.32 8.63
N ASN A 409 -29.32 15.53 7.72
CA ASN A 409 -29.66 14.12 7.95
C ASN A 409 -29.15 13.20 6.84
N SER A 410 -28.05 13.57 6.18
CA SER A 410 -27.40 12.75 5.16
C SER A 410 -25.90 12.68 5.32
N ALA A 411 -25.32 11.59 4.83
CA ALA A 411 -23.88 11.41 4.76
C ALA A 411 -23.51 10.77 3.43
N ILE A 412 -22.33 11.10 2.92
CA ILE A 412 -21.73 10.41 1.78
C ILE A 412 -20.52 9.64 2.29
N LEU A 413 -20.53 8.33 2.03
CA LEU A 413 -19.50 7.42 2.44
C LEU A 413 -18.27 7.57 1.52
N THR A 414 -17.12 7.07 1.97
CA THR A 414 -15.87 7.04 1.20
C THR A 414 -16.02 6.34 -0.15
N CYS A 415 -16.93 5.37 -0.26
CA CYS A 415 -17.21 4.70 -1.53
C CYS A 415 -17.97 5.56 -2.56
N SER A 416 -18.42 6.77 -2.18
CA SER A 416 -19.28 7.70 -2.94
C SER A 416 -20.78 7.46 -2.90
N HIS A 417 -21.26 6.41 -2.23
CA HIS A 417 -22.70 6.27 -1.96
C HIS A 417 -23.14 7.24 -0.87
N GLY A 418 -24.26 7.91 -1.10
CA GLY A 418 -24.94 8.82 -0.18
C GLY A 418 -26.18 8.19 0.44
N TYR A 419 -26.38 8.42 1.73
CA TYR A 419 -27.51 7.89 2.48
C TYR A 419 -28.12 8.96 3.37
N HIS A 420 -29.44 8.92 3.59
CA HIS A 420 -30.01 9.52 4.78
C HIS A 420 -29.57 8.74 6.02
N VAL A 421 -29.43 9.41 7.16
CA VAL A 421 -29.04 8.80 8.43
C VAL A 421 -29.97 7.64 8.79
N LEU A 422 -31.28 7.79 8.55
CA LEU A 422 -32.29 6.75 8.79
C LEU A 422 -32.25 5.61 7.77
N CYS A 423 -31.74 5.86 6.57
CA CYS A 423 -31.60 4.84 5.52
C CYS A 423 -30.29 4.05 5.65
N TYR A 424 -29.32 4.52 6.44
CA TYR A 424 -28.02 3.89 6.58
C TYR A 424 -28.06 2.81 7.67
N SER A 425 -27.93 1.55 7.26
CA SER A 425 -27.94 0.38 8.14
C SER A 425 -26.59 0.08 8.81
N GLY A 426 -25.67 1.05 8.88
CA GLY A 426 -24.32 0.86 9.43
C GLY A 426 -23.27 0.38 8.42
N ARG A 427 -23.66 0.07 7.17
CA ARG A 427 -22.76 -0.34 6.09
C ARG A 427 -23.34 -0.03 4.71
N CYS A 428 -22.49 0.04 3.69
CA CYS A 428 -22.94 0.12 2.30
C CYS A 428 -23.21 -1.29 1.75
N ASN A 429 -24.48 -1.67 1.62
CA ASN A 429 -24.87 -3.00 1.14
C ASN A 429 -24.36 -3.30 -0.28
N TYR A 430 -24.24 -2.28 -1.14
CA TYR A 430 -23.72 -2.45 -2.51
C TYR A 430 -22.23 -2.80 -2.52
N CYS A 431 -21.44 -2.09 -1.71
CA CYS A 431 -20.02 -2.38 -1.58
C CYS A 431 -19.77 -3.71 -0.86
N GLU A 432 -20.55 -4.01 0.19
CA GLU A 432 -20.48 -5.31 0.87
C GLU A 432 -20.72 -6.47 -0.10
N ASN A 433 -21.76 -6.39 -0.93
CA ASN A 433 -22.04 -7.42 -1.93
C ASN A 433 -20.90 -7.53 -2.96
N PHE A 434 -20.37 -6.41 -3.42
CA PHE A 434 -19.19 -6.40 -4.31
C PHE A 434 -17.99 -7.10 -3.67
N TYR A 435 -17.70 -6.82 -2.40
CA TYR A 435 -16.61 -7.47 -1.68
C TYR A 435 -16.86 -8.97 -1.46
N LYS A 436 -18.09 -9.38 -1.09
CA LYS A 436 -18.44 -10.81 -0.96
C LYS A 436 -18.20 -11.59 -2.25
N ILE A 437 -18.63 -11.04 -3.38
CA ILE A 437 -18.39 -11.63 -4.71
C ILE A 437 -16.89 -11.70 -4.97
N GLY A 438 -16.15 -10.60 -4.74
CA GLY A 438 -14.70 -10.56 -4.93
C GLY A 438 -13.93 -11.56 -4.06
N ILE A 439 -14.34 -11.77 -2.80
CA ILE A 439 -13.77 -12.80 -1.92
C ILE A 439 -14.00 -14.18 -2.55
N PHE A 440 -15.24 -14.50 -2.91
CA PHE A 440 -15.58 -15.79 -3.51
C PHE A 440 -14.79 -16.06 -4.79
N GLU A 441 -14.70 -15.08 -5.69
CA GLU A 441 -13.96 -15.21 -6.95
C GLU A 441 -12.46 -15.40 -6.71
N ASN A 442 -11.84 -14.57 -5.87
CA ASN A 442 -10.40 -14.62 -5.62
C ASN A 442 -10.00 -15.89 -4.86
N VAL A 443 -10.79 -16.33 -3.88
CA VAL A 443 -10.55 -17.58 -3.14
C VAL A 443 -10.67 -18.78 -4.08
N ASN A 444 -11.73 -18.86 -4.89
CA ASN A 444 -11.89 -19.95 -5.85
C ASN A 444 -10.76 -19.96 -6.89
N SER A 445 -10.34 -18.79 -7.37
CA SER A 445 -9.18 -18.67 -8.27
C SER A 445 -7.91 -19.18 -7.60
N PHE A 446 -7.68 -18.81 -6.33
CA PHE A 446 -6.51 -19.26 -5.58
C PHE A 446 -6.52 -20.78 -5.33
N LEU A 447 -7.64 -21.35 -4.88
CA LEU A 447 -7.78 -22.80 -4.65
C LEU A 447 -7.55 -23.60 -5.94
N LYS A 448 -8.12 -23.16 -7.07
CA LYS A 448 -7.84 -23.77 -8.37
C LYS A 448 -6.35 -23.75 -8.70
N ARG A 449 -5.64 -22.67 -8.38
CA ARG A 449 -4.19 -22.54 -8.61
C ARG A 449 -3.39 -23.51 -7.72
N LEU A 450 -3.80 -23.69 -6.46
CA LEU A 450 -3.19 -24.65 -5.54
C LEU A 450 -3.39 -26.10 -5.99
N GLU A 451 -4.64 -26.51 -6.24
CA GLU A 451 -5.00 -27.91 -6.49
C GLU A 451 -4.69 -28.38 -7.91
N LYS A 452 -4.93 -27.51 -8.91
CA LYS A 452 -4.95 -27.88 -10.34
C LYS A 452 -4.11 -26.96 -11.22
N GLY A 453 -3.52 -25.91 -10.67
CA GLY A 453 -2.69 -24.99 -11.42
C GLY A 453 -1.37 -25.62 -11.86
N ALA A 454 -0.72 -25.05 -12.87
CA ALA A 454 0.67 -25.34 -13.17
C ALA A 454 1.59 -25.10 -11.95
N GLU A 455 2.69 -25.84 -11.87
CA GLU A 455 3.74 -25.64 -10.87
C GLU A 455 4.72 -24.52 -11.24
N ILE A 456 4.55 -23.92 -12.42
CA ILE A 456 5.29 -22.77 -12.94
C ILE A 456 4.43 -21.52 -12.96
N LEU A 457 5.05 -20.35 -12.81
CA LEU A 457 4.38 -19.07 -13.06
C LEU A 457 3.79 -19.02 -14.47
N THR A 458 2.60 -18.46 -14.59
CA THR A 458 1.91 -18.20 -15.86
C THR A 458 1.62 -16.71 -16.00
N GLN A 459 1.12 -16.28 -17.18
CA GLN A 459 0.69 -14.89 -17.40
C GLN A 459 -0.41 -14.42 -16.42
N GLU A 460 -1.11 -15.35 -15.77
CA GLU A 460 -2.09 -15.04 -14.73
C GLU A 460 -1.45 -14.64 -13.39
N ASP A 461 -0.17 -14.96 -13.18
CA ASP A 461 0.60 -14.63 -11.97
C ASP A 461 1.39 -13.31 -12.11
N PHE A 462 1.44 -12.74 -13.32
CA PHE A 462 2.01 -11.41 -13.57
C PHE A 462 0.89 -10.36 -13.64
N ASP A 463 1.13 -9.23 -12.99
CA ASP A 463 0.21 -8.11 -13.03
C ASP A 463 0.35 -7.34 -14.35
N ASN A 464 -0.76 -6.93 -14.94
CA ASN A 464 -0.78 -6.31 -16.29
C ASN A 464 -0.24 -4.87 -16.35
N VAL A 465 0.35 -4.35 -15.27
CA VAL A 465 0.93 -2.99 -15.24
C VAL A 465 2.42 -3.12 -15.51
N GLU A 466 2.77 -3.36 -16.77
CA GLU A 466 4.14 -3.15 -17.26
C GLU A 466 4.20 -1.71 -17.78
N ILE A 467 5.02 -0.88 -17.13
CA ILE A 467 5.40 0.44 -17.62
C ILE A 467 6.92 0.40 -17.78
N GLU A 468 7.39 0.71 -18.99
CA GLU A 468 8.80 0.74 -19.37
C GLU A 468 9.62 1.62 -18.42
N ILE A 469 10.82 1.13 -18.10
CA ILE A 469 11.76 1.72 -17.15
C ILE A 469 12.57 2.81 -17.87
N GLU A 470 12.31 4.08 -17.59
CA GLU A 470 13.28 5.16 -17.83
C GLU A 470 13.92 5.52 -16.48
N GLU A 471 15.19 5.14 -16.30
CA GLU A 471 15.98 5.36 -15.08
C GLU A 471 16.81 6.65 -15.17
N GLU A 472 16.17 7.82 -15.16
CA GLU A 472 16.90 9.06 -14.83
C GLU A 472 16.02 9.96 -13.95
N GLU A 473 16.30 9.95 -12.64
CA GLU A 473 15.82 10.95 -11.69
C GLU A 473 17.04 11.65 -11.08
N GLU A 474 17.23 12.94 -11.42
CA GLU A 474 18.20 13.83 -10.79
C GLU A 474 17.74 14.25 -9.40
N THR A 475 18.70 14.56 -8.52
CA THR A 475 18.45 15.26 -7.27
C THR A 475 18.08 16.71 -7.56
N GLU A 476 16.88 17.12 -7.16
CA GLU A 476 16.38 18.45 -7.45
C GLU A 476 16.79 19.43 -6.37
N GLU A 477 17.50 20.48 -6.77
CA GLU A 477 17.59 21.70 -5.97
C GLU A 477 16.17 22.29 -5.85
N ILE A 478 15.70 22.46 -4.63
CA ILE A 478 14.50 23.26 -4.39
C ILE A 478 14.88 24.70 -4.68
N GLU A 479 14.28 25.29 -5.71
CA GLU A 479 14.29 26.74 -5.87
C GLU A 479 13.66 27.36 -4.63
N SER A 480 14.51 27.83 -3.71
CA SER A 480 14.10 28.56 -2.53
C SER A 480 13.67 29.95 -2.97
N GLU A 481 12.53 30.06 -3.65
CA GLU A 481 11.91 31.35 -3.86
C GLU A 481 11.60 31.95 -2.49
N LYS A 482 12.05 33.20 -2.27
CA LYS A 482 11.74 34.03 -1.10
C LYS A 482 10.26 34.46 -1.05
N THR A 483 9.37 33.64 -1.59
CA THR A 483 7.94 33.87 -1.63
C THR A 483 7.36 33.46 -0.28
N ASP A 484 6.63 34.35 0.39
CA ASP A 484 5.92 34.00 1.61
C ASP A 484 4.72 33.10 1.28
N VAL A 485 4.99 31.81 1.09
CA VAL A 485 3.97 30.78 0.80
C VAL A 485 2.91 30.72 1.90
N SER A 486 3.22 31.17 3.12
CA SER A 486 2.28 31.16 4.24
C SER A 486 1.15 32.18 4.03
N SER A 487 1.48 33.43 3.67
CA SER A 487 0.44 34.44 3.36
C SER A 487 -0.36 34.05 2.13
N LEU A 488 0.29 33.56 1.06
CA LEU A 488 -0.41 33.06 -0.12
C LEU A 488 -1.41 31.95 0.21
N LEU A 489 -1.04 31.03 1.11
CA LEU A 489 -1.92 29.95 1.52
C LEU A 489 -3.12 30.47 2.33
N ILE A 490 -2.91 31.42 3.23
CA ILE A 490 -4.01 32.05 4.00
C ILE A 490 -4.98 32.75 3.03
N ASP A 491 -4.46 33.53 2.09
CA ASP A 491 -5.27 34.23 1.10
C ASP A 491 -6.04 33.24 0.21
N ALA A 492 -5.42 32.15 -0.22
CA ALA A 492 -6.07 31.11 -1.01
C ALA A 492 -7.18 30.39 -0.22
N ILE A 493 -6.98 30.13 1.08
CA ILE A 493 -8.01 29.55 1.95
C ILE A 493 -9.20 30.50 2.09
N ASN A 494 -8.95 31.80 2.30
CA ASN A 494 -10.01 32.81 2.42
C ASN A 494 -10.83 32.93 1.13
N LYS A 495 -10.23 32.68 -0.04
CA LYS A 495 -10.93 32.69 -1.33
C LYS A 495 -11.90 31.52 -1.54
N ILE A 496 -11.86 30.46 -0.72
CA ILE A 496 -12.78 29.31 -0.86
C ILE A 496 -14.25 29.74 -0.75
N GLU A 497 -14.54 30.75 0.07
CA GLU A 497 -15.90 31.29 0.23
C GLU A 497 -16.46 31.81 -1.10
N SER A 498 -15.60 32.33 -1.97
CA SER A 498 -15.96 32.90 -3.28
C SER A 498 -16.13 31.88 -4.42
N TRP A 499 -15.80 30.62 -4.20
CA TRP A 499 -15.88 29.57 -5.22
C TRP A 499 -17.29 29.31 -5.75
#